data_AF-L8TLG6-F1
#
_entry.id   AF-L8TLG6-F1
#
_cell.length_a   1.000
_cell.length_b   1.000
_cell.length_c   1.000
_cell.angle_alpha   90.00
_cell.angle_beta   90.00
_cell.angle_gamma   90.00
#
_symmetry.space_group_name_H-M   'P 1'
#
loop_
_entity.id
_entity.type
_entity.pdbx_description
1 polymer ?
#
loop_
_entity_poly.entity_id
_entity_poly.type
_entity_poly.pdbx_seq_one_letter_code
_entity_poly.pdbx_strand_id
1 'polypeptide(L)'
;MEWAKYGIRVNAVAPGMTETPASFEWQKREPEAFEARIARVPWKRMGRGEEQAAAILFLASEDASFITGHTIPVDGGQMALNPGHSIRPQ
;
A
#
# COMPACT_ATOMS: atom_id res chain seq x y z
N MET A 1 11.30 -0.45 -21.11
CA MET A 1 12.23 -1.21 -20.24
C MET A 1 13.66 -0.92 -20.67
N GLU A 2 14.12 0.31 -20.43
CA GLU A 2 15.46 0.76 -20.87
C GLU A 2 16.61 0.06 -20.12
N TRP A 3 16.35 -0.33 -18.87
CA TRP A 3 17.36 -0.87 -17.96
C TRP A 3 17.52 -2.41 -18.02
N ALA A 4 16.63 -3.10 -18.71
CA ALA A 4 16.61 -4.58 -18.75
C ALA A 4 17.87 -5.17 -19.38
N LYS A 5 18.47 -4.49 -20.37
CA LYS A 5 19.75 -4.88 -21.00
C LYS A 5 20.93 -4.89 -20.01
N TYR A 6 20.79 -4.23 -18.85
CA TYR A 6 21.78 -4.22 -17.77
C TYR A 6 21.43 -5.20 -16.64
N GLY A 7 20.37 -6.01 -16.79
CA GLY A 7 19.89 -6.88 -15.71
C GLY A 7 19.22 -6.14 -14.55
N ILE A 8 18.92 -4.84 -14.70
CA ILE A 8 18.27 -4.04 -13.67
C ILE A 8 16.75 -4.18 -13.77
N ARG A 9 16.11 -4.51 -12.64
CA ARG A 9 14.65 -4.58 -12.47
C ARG A 9 14.14 -3.24 -11.91
N VAL A 10 12.98 -2.80 -12.38
CA VAL A 10 12.34 -1.55 -11.93
C VAL A 10 10.90 -1.84 -11.58
N ASN A 11 10.49 -1.59 -10.33
CA ASN A 11 9.11 -1.76 -9.87
C ASN A 11 8.69 -0.56 -9.02
N ALA A 12 7.39 -0.38 -8.83
CA ALA A 12 6.81 0.60 -7.94
C ALA A 12 5.97 -0.08 -6.85
N VAL A 13 6.00 0.47 -5.64
CA VAL A 13 5.09 0.10 -4.55
C VAL A 13 4.05 1.22 -4.42
N ALA A 14 2.77 0.84 -4.43
CA ALA A 14 1.64 1.76 -4.22
C ALA A 14 1.10 1.55 -2.79
N PRO A 15 1.56 2.34 -1.81
CA PRO A 15 1.14 2.19 -0.43
C PRO A 15 -0.30 2.68 -0.23
N GLY A 16 -1.01 2.00 0.66
CA GLY A 16 -2.27 2.49 1.23
C GLY A 16 -2.07 3.46 2.39
N MET A 17 -3.12 3.66 3.18
CA MET A 17 -3.03 4.39 4.46
C MET A 17 -1.93 3.75 5.33
N THR A 18 -0.83 4.46 5.55
CA THR A 18 0.37 3.95 6.22
C THR A 18 0.73 4.83 7.41
N GLU A 19 1.22 4.22 8.48
CA GLU A 19 1.73 4.89 9.68
C GLU A 19 2.88 5.83 9.33
N THR A 20 2.65 7.12 9.49
CA THR A 20 3.63 8.19 9.28
C THR A 20 3.34 9.31 10.29
N PRO A 21 4.30 10.18 10.61
CA PRO A 21 4.02 11.36 11.43
C PRO A 21 2.83 12.17 10.89
N ALA A 22 2.72 12.31 9.57
CA ALA A 22 1.61 13.02 8.93
C ALA A 22 0.24 12.34 9.14
N SER A 23 0.17 11.01 9.09
CA SER A 23 -1.10 10.29 9.31
C SER A 23 -1.53 10.37 10.78
N PHE A 24 -0.60 10.31 11.73
CA PHE A 24 -0.89 10.51 13.15
C PHE A 24 -1.35 11.95 13.46
N GLU A 25 -0.73 12.96 12.87
CA GLU A 25 -1.17 14.35 13.03
C GLU A 25 -2.57 14.57 12.42
N TRP A 26 -2.88 13.92 11.28
CA TRP A 26 -4.22 13.95 10.73
C TRP A 26 -5.25 13.29 11.64
N GLN A 27 -4.95 12.11 12.20
CA GLN A 27 -5.80 11.42 13.16
C GLN A 27 -6.16 12.30 14.36
N LYS A 28 -5.19 13.06 14.89
CA LYS A 28 -5.43 14.00 16.01
C LYS A 28 -6.30 15.19 15.62
N ARG A 29 -6.06 15.76 14.43
CA ARG A 29 -6.73 16.99 13.97
C ARG A 29 -8.17 16.72 13.54
N GLU A 30 -8.43 15.58 12.89
CA GLU A 30 -9.71 15.26 12.26
C GLU A 30 -10.09 13.78 12.50
N PRO A 31 -10.33 13.37 13.76
CA PRO A 31 -10.50 11.96 14.13
C PRO A 31 -11.66 11.29 13.39
N GLU A 32 -12.81 11.94 13.25
CA GLU A 32 -13.98 11.35 12.58
C GLU A 32 -13.72 11.09 11.08
N ALA A 33 -13.06 12.03 10.39
CA ALA A 33 -12.70 11.87 8.99
C ALA A 33 -11.63 10.78 8.79
N PHE A 34 -10.67 10.71 9.72
CA PHE A 34 -9.66 9.67 9.75
C PHE A 34 -10.30 8.28 9.93
N GLU A 35 -11.16 8.10 10.93
CA GLU A 35 -11.86 6.84 11.18
C GLU A 35 -12.75 6.44 9.99
N ALA A 36 -13.46 7.40 9.38
CA ALA A 36 -14.23 7.15 8.17
C ALA A 36 -13.34 6.69 6.99
N ARG A 37 -12.10 7.19 6.90
CA ARG A 37 -11.12 6.75 5.89
C ARG A 37 -10.61 5.34 6.19
N ILE A 38 -10.26 5.03 7.43
CA ILE A 38 -9.78 3.71 7.85
C ILE A 38 -10.88 2.65 7.71
N ALA A 39 -12.13 3.00 8.00
CA ALA A 39 -13.28 2.11 7.79
C ALA A 39 -13.46 1.67 6.33
N ARG A 40 -12.91 2.41 5.36
CA ARG A 40 -12.90 2.01 3.94
C ARG A 40 -11.76 1.06 3.59
N VAL A 41 -10.69 0.98 4.38
CA VAL A 41 -9.64 -0.04 4.20
C VAL A 41 -10.26 -1.41 4.50
N PRO A 42 -10.12 -2.43 3.64
CA PRO A 42 -10.62 -3.77 3.95
C PRO A 42 -10.08 -4.34 5.26
N TRP A 43 -8.78 -4.15 5.53
CA TRP A 43 -8.14 -4.56 6.78
C TRP A 43 -8.39 -3.66 7.99
N LYS A 44 -9.16 -2.57 7.84
CA LYS A 44 -9.62 -1.70 8.95
C LYS A 44 -8.50 -1.09 9.82
N ARG A 45 -7.30 -0.92 9.26
CA ARG A 45 -6.15 -0.31 9.94
C ARG A 45 -5.22 0.39 8.96
N MET A 46 -4.31 1.21 9.49
CA MET A 46 -3.13 1.60 8.74
C MET A 46 -2.19 0.41 8.53
N GLY A 47 -1.49 0.41 7.39
CA GLY A 47 -0.30 -0.39 7.20
C GLY A 47 0.87 0.19 8.00
N ARG A 48 1.82 -0.64 8.40
CA ARG A 48 3.06 -0.21 9.05
C ARG A 48 4.16 0.01 8.01
N GLY A 49 5.16 0.80 8.37
CA GLY A 49 6.34 1.01 7.51
C GLY A 49 7.06 -0.29 7.18
N GLU A 50 7.10 -1.24 8.12
CA GLU A 50 7.74 -2.56 7.94
C GLU A 50 7.02 -3.42 6.91
N GLU A 51 5.70 -3.26 6.74
CA GLU A 51 4.94 -3.99 5.72
C GLU A 51 5.30 -3.47 4.32
N GLN A 52 5.51 -2.16 4.17
CA GLN A 52 6.03 -1.57 2.94
C GLN A 52 7.46 -2.03 2.66
N ALA A 53 8.32 -2.00 3.68
CA ALA A 53 9.71 -2.41 3.58
C ALA A 53 9.84 -3.90 3.21
N ALA A 54 9.00 -4.77 3.76
CA ALA A 54 9.00 -6.20 3.42
C ALA A 54 8.67 -6.43 1.93
N ALA A 55 7.68 -5.72 1.38
CA ALA A 55 7.35 -5.81 -0.04
C ALA A 55 8.49 -5.29 -0.93
N ILE A 56 9.12 -4.17 -0.54
CA ILE A 56 10.30 -3.62 -1.24
C ILE A 56 11.46 -4.62 -1.20
N LEU A 57 11.71 -5.26 -0.04
CA LEU A 57 12.78 -6.24 0.12
C LEU A 57 12.55 -7.48 -0.74
N PHE A 58 11.32 -7.99 -0.80
CA PHE A 58 10.95 -9.05 -1.75
C PHE A 58 11.21 -8.61 -3.19
N LEU A 59 10.78 -7.40 -3.57
CA LEU A 59 11.03 -6.89 -4.91
C LEU A 59 12.52 -6.66 -5.20
N ALA A 60 13.35 -6.47 -4.18
CA ALA A 60 14.80 -6.38 -4.33
C ALA A 60 15.49 -7.75 -4.35
N SER A 61 14.85 -8.81 -3.87
CA SER A 61 15.45 -10.15 -3.76
C SER A 61 15.44 -10.92 -5.08
N GLU A 62 16.16 -12.06 -5.08
CA GLU A 62 16.18 -13.02 -6.20
C GLU A 62 14.83 -13.73 -6.40
N ASP A 63 13.99 -13.78 -5.37
CA ASP A 63 12.65 -14.38 -5.44
C ASP A 63 11.73 -13.60 -6.40
N ALA A 64 12.05 -12.34 -6.66
CA ALA A 64 11.38 -11.47 -7.62
C ALA A 64 12.17 -11.28 -8.93
N SER A 65 13.09 -12.19 -9.26
CA SER A 65 14.02 -12.09 -10.41
C SER A 65 13.34 -11.90 -11.77
N PHE A 66 12.08 -12.32 -11.93
CA PHE A 66 11.31 -12.11 -13.16
C PHE A 66 10.22 -11.03 -13.04
N ILE A 67 10.17 -10.30 -11.93
CA ILE A 67 9.20 -9.24 -11.68
C ILE A 67 9.86 -7.88 -11.95
N THR A 68 9.39 -7.20 -12.99
CA THR A 68 9.84 -5.86 -13.38
C THR A 68 8.75 -5.16 -14.20
N GLY A 69 8.69 -3.84 -14.11
CA GLY A 69 7.69 -2.99 -14.77
C GLY A 69 6.32 -2.98 -14.10
N HIS A 70 6.20 -3.47 -12.86
CA HIS A 70 4.92 -3.54 -12.16
C HIS A 70 4.78 -2.48 -11.06
N THR A 71 3.55 -2.03 -10.87
CA THR A 71 3.13 -1.29 -9.66
C THR A 71 2.37 -2.24 -8.76
N ILE A 72 2.87 -2.49 -7.56
CA ILE A 72 2.31 -3.44 -6.62
C ILE A 72 1.60 -2.69 -5.48
N PRO A 73 0.28 -2.85 -5.32
CA PRO A 73 -0.44 -2.32 -4.18
C PRO A 73 0.01 -3.01 -2.88
N VAL A 74 0.33 -2.19 -1.87
CA VAL A 74 0.62 -2.63 -0.51
C VAL A 74 -0.24 -1.78 0.42
N ASP A 75 -1.53 -2.06 0.40
CA ASP A 75 -2.56 -1.10 0.81
C ASP A 75 -3.70 -1.73 1.62
N GLY A 76 -3.55 -2.97 2.08
CA GLY A 76 -4.61 -3.69 2.78
C GLY A 76 -5.86 -3.93 1.92
N GLY A 77 -5.72 -3.91 0.59
CA GLY A 77 -6.79 -4.16 -0.38
C GLY A 77 -7.58 -2.93 -0.81
N GLN A 78 -7.14 -1.71 -0.47
CA GLN A 78 -7.87 -0.48 -0.81
C GLN A 78 -8.15 -0.32 -2.30
N MET A 79 -7.18 -0.64 -3.16
CA MET A 79 -7.31 -0.50 -4.61
C MET A 79 -8.19 -1.58 -5.26
N ALA A 80 -8.47 -2.68 -4.57
CA ALA A 80 -9.33 -3.76 -5.06
C ALA A 80 -10.82 -3.52 -4.75
N LEU A 81 -11.17 -2.40 -4.11
CA LEU A 81 -12.56 -2.05 -3.82
C LEU A 81 -13.32 -1.72 -5.10
N ASN A 82 -14.38 -2.48 -5.39
CA ASN A 82 -15.28 -2.16 -6.49
C ASN A 82 -16.03 -0.85 -6.21
N PRO A 83 -16.13 0.07 -7.19
CA PRO A 83 -17.00 1.23 -7.07
C PRO A 83 -18.45 0.76 -6.95
N GLY A 84 -19.02 0.89 -5.75
CA GLY A 84 -20.39 0.46 -5.42
C GLY A 84 -20.50 -0.55 -4.28
N HIS A 85 -19.39 -1.14 -3.82
CA HIS A 85 -19.43 -2.00 -2.62
C HIS A 85 -19.42 -1.13 -1.36
N SER A 86 -20.60 -0.79 -0.83
CA SER A 86 -20.68 -0.26 0.53
C SER A 86 -20.25 -1.37 1.48
N ILE A 87 -19.18 -1.12 2.24
CA ILE A 87 -18.83 -1.97 3.37
C ILE A 87 -19.94 -1.74 4.38
N ARG A 88 -20.98 -2.58 4.34
CA ARG A 88 -22.03 -2.57 5.35
C ARG A 88 -21.37 -2.94 6.68
N PRO A 89 -21.56 -2.14 7.75
CA PRO A 89 -21.20 -2.60 9.07
C PRO A 89 -21.99 -3.89 9.35
N GLN A 90 -21.28 -4.92 9.81
CA GLN A 90 -21.89 -6.11 10.40
C GLN A 90 -22.49 -5.72 11.75
#